data_AF-K1XIU0-F1
#
_entry.id   AF-K1XIU0-F1
#
_cell.length_a   1.000
_cell.length_b   1.000
_cell.length_c   1.000
_cell.angle_alpha   90.00
_cell.angle_beta   90.00
_cell.angle_gamma   90.00
#
_symmetry.space_group_name_H-M   'P 1'
#
loop_
_entity.id
_entity.type
_entity.pdbx_description
1 polymer ?
#
loop_
_entity_poly.entity_id
_entity_poly.type
_entity_poly.pdbx_seq_one_letter_code
_entity_poly.pdbx_strand_id
1 'polypeptide(L)'
;MDFSTYSKSELQTLLKSLKSYRALEKFVGRRSRAIFARVQSGTKLYRVEHFGEANRSILESIAVSAYARHFGETIDIKAIEWKQNDAIHWGIRIFSGDDMMDISFQEVENRLKR
;
A
#
# COMPACT_ATOMS: atom_id res chain seq x y z
N MET A 1 19.25 24.19 -12.72
CA MET A 1 19.61 22.89 -13.30
C MET A 1 20.19 23.18 -14.66
N ASP A 2 21.44 22.79 -14.90
CA ASP A 2 22.03 22.87 -16.23
C ASP A 2 21.69 21.57 -16.97
N PHE A 3 21.01 21.68 -18.11
CA PHE A 3 20.58 20.53 -18.91
C PHE A 3 21.68 20.05 -19.88
N SER A 4 22.75 20.83 -20.06
CA SER A 4 23.85 20.52 -20.97
C SER A 4 24.74 19.37 -20.50
N THR A 5 24.64 19.01 -19.22
CA THR A 5 25.40 17.92 -18.59
C THR A 5 24.72 16.56 -18.69
N TYR A 6 23.46 16.51 -19.13
CA TYR A 6 22.70 15.27 -19.23
C TYR A 6 22.72 14.71 -20.65
N SER A 7 22.90 13.40 -20.76
CA SER A 7 22.75 12.67 -22.00
C SER A 7 21.28 12.65 -22.49
N LYS A 8 21.09 12.42 -23.78
CA LYS A 8 19.76 12.28 -24.39
C LYS A 8 18.90 11.20 -23.70
N SER A 9 19.50 10.08 -23.30
CA SER A 9 18.81 8.98 -22.61
C SER A 9 18.36 9.37 -21.20
N GLU A 10 19.18 10.13 -20.46
CA GLU A 10 18.82 10.66 -19.14
C GLU A 10 17.66 11.65 -19.25
N LEU A 11 17.70 12.56 -20.22
CA LEU A 11 16.61 13.51 -20.47
C LEU A 11 15.30 12.80 -20.85
N GLN A 12 15.36 11.72 -21.65
CA GLN A 12 14.19 10.92 -21.98
C GLN A 12 13.61 10.21 -20.75
N THR A 13 14.47 9.69 -19.87
CA THR A 13 14.05 9.05 -18.61
C THR A 13 13.42 10.07 -17.66
N LEU A 14 14.03 11.24 -17.53
CA LEU A 14 13.50 12.36 -16.74
C LEU A 14 12.12 12.82 -17.26
N LEU A 15 11.97 12.93 -18.58
CA LEU A 15 10.69 13.31 -19.18
C LEU A 15 9.60 12.27 -18.88
N LYS A 16 9.92 10.98 -18.98
CA LYS A 16 8.98 9.90 -18.62
C LYS A 16 8.58 9.99 -17.15
N SER A 17 9.54 10.16 -16.25
CA SER A 17 9.28 10.24 -14.82
C SER A 17 8.40 11.46 -14.45
N LEU A 18 8.67 12.62 -15.05
CA LEU A 18 7.84 13.83 -14.90
C LEU A 18 6.41 13.63 -15.43
N LYS A 19 6.25 12.95 -16.57
CA LYS A 19 4.91 12.62 -17.10
C LYS A 19 4.13 11.72 -16.14
N SER A 20 4.78 10.70 -15.59
CA SER A 20 4.16 9.81 -14.60
C SER A 20 3.78 10.56 -13.32
N TYR A 21 4.63 11.46 -12.83
CA TYR A 21 4.32 12.29 -11.67
C TYR A 21 3.11 13.20 -11.91
N ARG A 22 3.05 13.90 -13.06
CA ARG A 22 1.90 14.75 -13.42
C ARG A 22 0.61 13.96 -13.54
N ALA A 23 0.67 12.75 -14.10
CA ALA A 23 -0.49 11.87 -14.17
C ALA A 23 -0.97 11.50 -12.76
N LEU A 24 -0.07 11.08 -11.86
CA LEU A 24 -0.40 10.80 -10.47
C LEU A 24 -1.00 12.03 -9.76
N GLU A 25 -0.43 13.21 -9.96
CA GLU A 25 -0.97 14.45 -9.40
C GLU A 25 -2.42 14.71 -9.83
N LYS A 26 -2.74 14.43 -11.10
CA LYS A 26 -4.11 14.55 -11.62
C LYS A 26 -5.08 13.56 -10.98
N PHE A 27 -4.67 12.31 -10.73
CA PHE A 27 -5.57 11.26 -10.26
C PHE A 27 -5.69 11.17 -8.73
N VAL A 28 -4.59 11.37 -8.00
CA VAL A 28 -4.53 11.15 -6.54
C VAL A 28 -4.16 12.40 -5.75
N GLY A 29 -4.00 13.55 -6.43
CA GLY A 29 -3.77 14.85 -5.81
C GLY A 29 -2.57 14.84 -4.87
N ARG A 30 -2.76 15.26 -3.61
CA ARG A 30 -1.71 15.38 -2.59
C ARG A 30 -0.96 14.07 -2.29
N ARG A 31 -1.55 12.90 -2.59
CA ARG A 31 -0.91 11.59 -2.39
C ARG A 31 0.10 11.25 -3.48
N SER A 32 0.09 11.97 -4.62
CA SER A 32 0.95 11.69 -5.78
C SER A 32 2.43 11.65 -5.44
N ARG A 33 2.91 12.56 -4.60
CA ARG A 33 4.30 12.64 -4.17
C ARG A 33 4.75 11.39 -3.41
N ALA A 34 3.93 10.90 -2.49
CA ALA A 34 4.24 9.69 -1.72
C ALA A 34 4.22 8.45 -2.62
N ILE A 35 3.25 8.34 -3.53
CA ILE A 35 3.15 7.22 -4.47
C ILE A 35 4.33 7.22 -5.45
N PHE A 36 4.64 8.38 -6.04
CA PHE A 36 5.75 8.51 -6.98
C PHE A 36 7.10 8.17 -6.33
N ALA A 37 7.33 8.65 -5.10
CA ALA A 37 8.54 8.31 -4.36
C ALA A 37 8.67 6.78 -4.13
N ARG A 38 7.56 6.09 -3.79
CA ARG A 38 7.55 4.63 -3.61
C ARG A 38 7.83 3.87 -4.90
N VAL A 39 7.24 4.31 -6.01
CA VAL A 39 7.47 3.69 -7.32
C VAL A 39 8.94 3.83 -7.73
N GLN A 40 9.54 5.00 -7.51
CA GLN A 40 10.95 5.24 -7.82
C GLN A 40 11.89 4.45 -6.91
N SER A 41 11.56 4.28 -5.63
CA SER A 41 12.38 3.53 -4.68
C SER A 41 12.19 2.01 -4.76
N GLY A 42 11.21 1.54 -5.54
CA GLY A 42 10.82 0.12 -5.62
C GLY A 42 10.33 -0.46 -4.30
N THR A 43 10.02 0.38 -3.31
CA THR A 43 9.70 -0.07 -1.96
C THR A 43 8.21 -0.33 -1.88
N LYS A 44 7.84 -1.62 -1.91
CA LYS A 44 6.46 -2.05 -1.68
C LYS A 44 6.16 -1.93 -0.20
N LEU A 45 5.08 -1.24 0.15
CA LEU A 45 4.65 -1.10 1.54
C LEU A 45 3.65 -2.18 1.87
N TYR A 46 3.94 -2.90 2.94
CA TYR A 46 3.02 -3.85 3.55
C TYR A 46 2.42 -3.18 4.76
N ARG A 47 1.10 -3.06 4.79
CA ARG A 47 0.39 -2.45 5.92
C ARG A 47 -0.78 -3.31 6.32
N VAL A 48 -0.98 -3.44 7.62
CA VAL A 48 -2.14 -4.11 8.20
C VAL A 48 -2.84 -3.17 9.15
N GLU A 49 -4.12 -2.93 8.88
CA GLU A 49 -5.01 -2.23 9.80
C GLU A 49 -5.80 -3.24 10.62
N HIS A 50 -5.87 -3.04 11.94
CA HIS A 50 -6.54 -3.96 12.87
C HIS A 50 -7.39 -3.25 13.92
N PHE A 51 -8.39 -3.97 14.43
CA PHE A 51 -9.24 -3.52 15.52
C PHE A 51 -8.65 -3.87 16.89
N GLY A 52 -8.43 -2.87 17.74
CA GLY A 52 -7.91 -3.02 19.11
C GLY A 52 -6.46 -3.49 19.21
N GLU A 53 -5.82 -3.27 20.37
CA GLU A 53 -4.42 -3.66 20.62
C GLU A 53 -4.23 -5.15 20.95
N ALA A 54 -5.25 -5.81 21.50
CA ALA A 54 -5.11 -7.12 22.15
C ALA A 54 -4.95 -8.33 21.21
N ASN A 55 -5.05 -8.16 19.89
CA ASN A 55 -5.13 -9.28 18.94
C ASN A 55 -3.91 -9.44 18.02
N ARG A 56 -2.87 -8.61 18.17
CA ARG A 56 -1.76 -8.54 17.20
C ARG A 56 -1.11 -9.89 16.90
N SER A 57 -0.77 -10.68 17.93
CA SER A 57 -0.05 -11.94 17.75
C SER A 57 -0.87 -13.00 16.98
N ILE A 58 -2.19 -13.01 17.14
CA ILE A 58 -3.10 -13.87 16.37
C ILE A 58 -3.17 -13.38 14.92
N LEU A 59 -3.30 -12.08 14.73
CA LEU A 59 -3.46 -11.43 13.43
C LEU A 59 -2.19 -11.50 12.56
N GLU A 60 -1.00 -11.58 13.16
CA GLU A 60 0.28 -11.74 12.45
C GLU A 60 0.28 -12.99 11.57
N SER A 61 -0.15 -14.14 12.12
CA SER A 61 -0.20 -15.40 11.37
C SER A 61 -1.18 -15.34 10.19
N ILE A 62 -2.32 -14.66 10.39
CA ILE A 62 -3.36 -14.47 9.38
C ILE A 62 -2.85 -13.53 8.29
N ALA A 63 -2.20 -12.43 8.67
CA ALA A 63 -1.67 -11.45 7.72
C ALA A 63 -0.63 -12.08 6.80
N VAL A 64 0.38 -12.76 7.34
CA VAL A 64 1.43 -13.42 6.53
C VAL A 64 0.82 -14.45 5.57
N SER A 65 -0.12 -15.26 6.07
CA SER A 65 -0.82 -16.25 5.24
C SER A 65 -1.63 -15.60 4.11
N ALA A 66 -2.26 -14.45 4.38
CA ALA A 66 -3.01 -13.70 3.38
C ALA A 66 -2.08 -13.06 2.33
N TYR A 67 -0.92 -12.53 2.73
CA TYR A 67 0.08 -12.05 1.76
C TYR A 67 0.54 -13.15 0.80
N ALA A 68 0.84 -14.34 1.33
CA ALA A 68 1.24 -15.47 0.50
C ALA A 68 0.11 -15.95 -0.43
N ARG A 69 -1.13 -16.05 0.07
CA ARG A 69 -2.26 -16.61 -0.68
C ARG A 69 -2.90 -15.65 -1.67
N HIS A 70 -3.11 -14.39 -1.27
CA HIS A 70 -3.85 -13.41 -2.07
C HIS A 70 -2.94 -12.55 -2.95
N PHE A 71 -1.79 -12.16 -2.43
CA PHE A 71 -0.85 -11.29 -3.14
C PHE A 71 0.32 -12.05 -3.76
N GLY A 72 0.52 -13.33 -3.40
CA GLY A 72 1.63 -14.15 -3.89
C GLY A 72 2.98 -13.74 -3.29
N GLU A 73 2.97 -13.09 -2.13
CA GLU A 73 4.15 -12.44 -1.55
C GLU A 73 4.56 -13.09 -0.23
N THR A 74 5.82 -13.49 -0.15
CA THR A 74 6.43 -13.94 1.11
C THR A 74 7.09 -12.75 1.78
N ILE A 75 6.51 -12.29 2.89
CA ILE A 75 6.98 -11.10 3.61
C ILE A 75 7.40 -11.42 5.04
N ASP A 76 8.40 -10.70 5.54
CA ASP A 76 8.74 -10.70 6.97
C ASP A 76 7.71 -9.85 7.73
N ILE A 77 7.23 -10.35 8.87
CA ILE A 77 6.35 -9.63 9.80
C ILE A 77 6.94 -8.26 10.17
N LYS A 78 8.27 -8.15 10.26
CA LYS A 78 8.96 -6.88 10.56
C LYS A 78 8.83 -5.83 9.46
N ALA A 79 8.52 -6.24 8.23
CA ALA A 79 8.29 -5.34 7.11
C ALA A 79 6.85 -4.80 7.09
N ILE A 80 5.96 -5.31 7.94
CA ILE A 80 4.56 -4.89 8.01
C ILE A 80 4.42 -3.67 8.93
N GLU A 81 3.88 -2.60 8.39
CA GLU A 81 3.39 -1.46 9.16
C GLU A 81 2.04 -1.82 9.79
N TRP A 82 2.01 -2.01 11.11
CA TRP A 82 0.80 -2.26 11.87
C TRP A 82 0.16 -0.96 12.30
N LYS A 83 -1.12 -0.78 12.00
CA LYS A 83 -1.87 0.42 12.36
C LYS A 83 -3.20 0.05 13.00
N GLN A 84 -3.45 0.54 14.21
CA GLN A 84 -4.75 0.41 14.82
C GLN A 84 -5.77 1.28 14.07
N ASN A 85 -6.93 0.69 13.76
CA ASN A 85 -8.05 1.39 13.14
C ASN A 85 -9.36 0.89 13.76
N ASP A 86 -9.88 1.66 14.72
CA ASP A 86 -11.10 1.32 15.44
C ASP A 86 -12.37 1.44 14.60
N ALA A 87 -12.27 1.99 13.38
CA ALA A 87 -13.37 2.00 12.42
C ALA A 87 -13.58 0.64 11.73
N ILE A 88 -12.66 -0.31 11.91
CA ILE A 88 -12.82 -1.68 11.40
C ILE A 88 -13.55 -2.49 12.46
N HIS A 89 -14.73 -3.03 12.13
CA HIS A 89 -15.45 -3.90 13.03
C HIS A 89 -14.95 -5.34 12.89
N TRP A 90 -14.11 -5.77 13.85
CA TRP A 90 -13.55 -7.12 13.99
C TRP A 90 -12.74 -7.61 12.78
N GLY A 91 -11.52 -8.12 13.00
CA GLY A 91 -10.65 -8.64 11.92
C GLY A 91 -9.60 -7.62 11.45
N ILE A 92 -9.20 -7.70 10.17
CA ILE A 92 -8.08 -6.91 9.60
C ILE A 92 -8.32 -6.47 8.15
N ARG A 93 -7.69 -5.35 7.78
CA ARG A 93 -7.46 -4.94 6.39
C ARG A 93 -5.99 -5.03 6.07
N ILE A 94 -5.67 -5.61 4.92
CA ILE A 94 -4.31 -5.88 4.49
C ILE A 94 -4.05 -5.11 3.20
N PHE A 95 -2.93 -4.41 3.13
CA PHE A 95 -2.54 -3.58 1.99
C PHE A 95 -1.17 -4.01 1.47
N SER A 96 -1.10 -4.35 0.17
CA SER A 96 0.17 -4.52 -0.56
C SER A 96 0.30 -3.40 -1.59
N GLY A 97 1.03 -2.34 -1.23
CA GLY A 97 1.13 -1.15 -2.08
C GLY A 97 -0.23 -0.44 -2.23
N ASP A 98 -0.79 -0.51 -3.44
CA ASP A 98 -2.11 0.07 -3.77
C ASP A 98 -3.25 -0.98 -3.72
N ASP A 99 -2.91 -2.27 -3.66
CA ASP A 99 -3.90 -3.34 -3.54
C ASP A 99 -4.33 -3.53 -2.08
N MET A 100 -5.60 -3.90 -1.89
CA MET A 100 -6.20 -4.05 -0.56
C MET A 100 -7.09 -5.28 -0.49
N MET A 101 -6.98 -6.01 0.62
CA MET A 101 -7.87 -7.10 0.99
C MET A 101 -8.52 -6.80 2.34
N ASP A 102 -9.84 -6.88 2.39
CA ASP A 102 -10.61 -6.72 3.63
C ASP A 102 -11.00 -8.11 4.16
N ILE A 103 -10.53 -8.45 5.36
CA ILE A 103 -10.89 -9.66 6.11
C ILE A 103 -11.63 -9.27 7.40
N SER A 104 -12.21 -8.07 7.42
CA SER A 104 -13.06 -7.63 8.53
C SER A 104 -14.49 -8.09 8.36
N PHE A 105 -15.22 -8.17 9.47
CA PHE A 105 -16.64 -8.50 9.46
C PHE A 105 -17.51 -7.36 8.90
N GLN A 106 -16.91 -6.24 8.50
CA GLN A 106 -17.60 -5.11 7.90
C GLN A 106 -18.42 -5.51 6.66
N GLU A 107 -17.90 -6.38 5.81
CA GLU A 107 -18.62 -6.79 4.59
C GLU A 107 -19.83 -7.68 4.93
N VAL A 108 -19.71 -8.53 5.96
CA VAL A 108 -20.79 -9.37 6.47
C VAL A 108 -21.88 -8.52 7.12
N GLU A 109 -21.52 -7.54 7.96
CA GLU A 109 -22.49 -6.59 8.50
C GLU A 109 -23.24 -5.81 7.41
N ASN A 110 -22.52 -5.35 6.39
CA ASN A 110 -23.12 -4.61 5.28
C ASN A 110 -24.10 -5.47 4.48
N ARG A 111 -23.85 -6.78 4.38
CA ARG A 111 -24.76 -7.75 3.74
C ARG A 111 -25.98 -8.07 4.60
N LEU A 112 -25.83 -8.08 5.92
CA LEU A 112 -26.93 -8.34 6.88
C LEU A 112 -27.85 -7.13 7.08
N LYS A 113 -27.36 -5.91 6.83
CA LYS A 113 -28.14 -4.66 6.88
C LYS A 113 -28.95 -4.38 5.59
N ARG A 114 -28.78 -5.18 4.54
CA ARG A 114 -29.58 -5.15 3.31
C ARG A 114 -30.76 -6.09 3.41
#